data_AF-A0AA36AP78-F1
#
_entry.id   AF-A0AA36AP78-F1
#
_cell.length_a   1.000
_cell.length_b   1.000
_cell.length_c   1.000
_cell.angle_alpha   90.00
_cell.angle_beta   90.00
_cell.angle_gamma   90.00
#
_symmetry.space_group_name_H-M   'P 1'
#
loop_
_entity.id
_entity.type
_entity.pdbx_description
1 polymer ?
#
loop_
_entity_poly.entity_id
_entity_poly.type
_entity_poly.pdbx_seq_one_letter_code
_entity_poly.pdbx_strand_id
1 'polypeptide(L)'
;MTYALIAQEAKAVFLGFVQEKARLENEEIRSEAKDIISKDEVDANCVLVGNQLAEIGDKVYEEHRERFELMANLLNINSDSLVVQFINIVDLIKCSNLGRILVVFCFAYYLLKRFTKQIFQIILKCITNFVGISLARWIHNQGGWVSLFYIIAKLINNFKSSFIVSTSIFLI
;
A
#
# COMPACT_ATOMS: atom_id res chain seq x y z
N MET A 1 15.56 9.43 11.76
CA MET A 1 14.22 9.52 11.13
C MET A 1 13.19 9.16 12.20
N THR A 2 12.13 9.95 12.41
CA THR A 2 11.13 9.65 13.44
C THR A 2 10.06 8.69 12.91
N TYR A 3 9.37 7.95 13.79
CA TYR A 3 8.25 7.08 13.36
C TYR A 3 7.09 7.87 12.75
N ALA A 4 6.87 9.11 13.21
CA ALA A 4 5.88 10.02 12.63
C ALA A 4 6.25 10.39 11.18
N LEU A 5 7.53 10.65 10.90
CA LEU A 5 8.00 10.91 9.54
C LEU A 5 7.81 9.69 8.63
N ILE A 6 8.15 8.48 9.10
CA ILE A 6 7.93 7.24 8.34
C ILE A 6 6.45 7.03 8.02
N ALA A 7 5.56 7.34 8.98
CA ALA A 7 4.13 7.28 8.75
C ALA A 7 3.69 8.27 7.67
N GLN A 8 4.18 9.51 7.71
CA GLN A 8 3.88 10.54 6.71
C GLN A 8 4.42 10.16 5.32
N GLU A 9 5.65 9.66 5.24
CA GLU A 9 6.28 9.19 4.01
C GLU A 9 5.48 8.05 3.35
N ALA A 10 4.77 7.23 4.13
CA ALA A 10 3.92 6.16 3.61
C ALA A 10 2.87 6.67 2.60
N LYS A 11 2.39 7.91 2.77
CA LYS A 11 1.51 8.58 1.83
C LYS A 11 2.17 8.70 0.46
N ALA A 12 3.40 9.18 0.40
CA ALA A 12 4.18 9.34 -0.82
C ALA A 12 4.43 7.98 -1.50
N VAL A 13 4.81 6.97 -0.71
CA VAL A 13 5.03 5.61 -1.21
C VAL A 13 3.74 5.02 -1.79
N PHE A 14 2.61 5.17 -1.11
CA PHE A 14 1.34 4.67 -1.63
C PHE A 14 0.86 5.42 -2.87
N LEU A 15 1.07 6.74 -2.95
CA LEU A 15 0.73 7.52 -4.15
C LEU A 15 1.53 7.08 -5.38
N GLY A 16 2.84 6.81 -5.23
CA GLY A 16 3.65 6.21 -6.30
C GLY A 16 3.13 4.84 -6.72
N PHE A 17 2.81 3.98 -5.73
CA PHE A 17 2.20 2.68 -5.99
C PHE A 17 0.92 2.80 -6.82
N VAL A 18 0.02 3.72 -6.46
CA VAL A 18 -1.23 3.96 -7.19
C VAL A 18 -0.96 4.48 -8.60
N GLN A 19 -0.04 5.44 -8.76
CA GLN A 19 0.29 6.02 -10.06
C GLN A 19 0.80 4.96 -11.05
N GLU A 20 1.68 4.06 -10.60
CA GLU A 20 2.22 3.00 -11.45
C GLU A 20 1.17 1.92 -11.72
N LYS A 21 0.44 1.47 -10.71
CA LYS A 21 -0.58 0.41 -10.86
C LYS A 21 -1.78 0.84 -11.71
N ALA A 22 -2.13 2.13 -11.67
CA ALA A 22 -3.22 2.69 -12.47
C ALA A 22 -2.80 3.08 -13.91
N ARG A 23 -1.50 2.99 -14.25
CA ARG A 23 -0.91 3.51 -15.50
C ARG A 23 -1.62 3.09 -16.78
N LEU A 24 -2.11 1.85 -16.85
CA LEU A 24 -2.80 1.31 -18.03
C LEU A 24 -4.28 1.05 -17.80
N GLU A 25 -4.76 1.14 -16.56
CA GLU A 25 -6.10 0.64 -16.19
C GLU A 25 -7.08 1.73 -15.78
N ASN A 26 -6.60 2.83 -15.17
CA ASN A 26 -7.49 3.82 -14.56
C ASN A 26 -6.84 5.22 -14.52
N GLU A 27 -7.01 6.00 -15.58
CA GLU A 27 -6.40 7.34 -15.68
C GLU A 27 -6.99 8.33 -14.66
N GLU A 28 -8.24 8.18 -14.23
CA GLU A 28 -8.85 9.06 -13.22
C GLU A 28 -8.12 8.93 -11.87
N ILE A 29 -7.97 7.70 -11.37
CA ILE A 29 -7.24 7.42 -10.12
C ILE A 29 -5.78 7.85 -10.24
N ARG A 30 -5.17 7.62 -11.40
CA ARG A 30 -3.79 8.03 -11.68
C ARG A 30 -3.61 9.55 -11.65
N SER A 31 -4.53 10.30 -12.25
CA SER A 31 -4.50 11.75 -12.25
C SER A 31 -4.64 12.29 -10.84
N GLU A 32 -5.60 11.78 -10.05
CA GLU A 32 -5.78 12.18 -8.65
C GLU A 32 -4.50 11.93 -7.83
N ALA A 33 -3.85 10.78 -8.00
CA ALA A 33 -2.58 10.49 -7.32
C ALA A 33 -1.48 11.51 -7.67
N LYS A 34 -1.34 11.87 -8.96
CA LYS A 34 -0.36 12.87 -9.42
C LYS A 34 -0.66 14.27 -8.90
N ASP A 35 -1.93 14.65 -8.87
CA ASP A 35 -2.37 15.95 -8.37
C ASP A 35 -2.02 16.08 -6.88
N ILE A 36 -2.26 15.02 -6.09
CA ILE A 36 -1.89 14.98 -4.68
C ILE A 36 -0.37 15.02 -4.50
N ILE A 37 0.40 14.23 -5.27
CA ILE A 37 1.87 14.25 -5.22
C ILE A 37 2.41 15.67 -5.45
N SER A 38 1.87 16.36 -6.46
CA SER A 38 2.33 17.68 -6.88
C SER A 38 1.93 18.75 -5.87
N LYS A 39 0.68 18.72 -5.40
CA LYS A 39 0.13 19.71 -4.46
C LYS A 39 0.75 19.62 -3.08
N ASP A 40 1.01 18.40 -2.60
CA ASP A 40 1.50 18.17 -1.24
C ASP A 40 3.04 18.06 -1.18
N GLU A 41 3.73 18.29 -2.31
CA GLU A 41 5.20 18.30 -2.43
C GLU A 41 5.88 17.09 -1.75
N VAL A 42 5.33 15.90 -2.01
CA VAL A 42 5.80 14.68 -1.34
C VAL A 42 7.18 14.23 -1.85
N ASP A 43 7.93 13.51 -1.01
CA ASP A 43 9.29 13.05 -1.35
C ASP A 43 9.30 12.12 -2.59
N ALA A 44 9.99 12.55 -3.64
CA ALA A 44 10.12 11.82 -4.90
C ALA A 44 10.80 10.44 -4.75
N ASN A 45 11.74 10.28 -3.82
CA ASN A 45 12.36 8.98 -3.56
C ASN A 45 11.36 8.00 -2.96
N CYS A 46 10.46 8.48 -2.09
CA CYS A 46 9.38 7.65 -1.55
C CYS A 46 8.39 7.26 -2.65
N VAL A 47 8.07 8.15 -3.59
CA VAL A 47 7.26 7.81 -4.77
C VAL A 47 7.91 6.68 -5.58
N LEU A 48 9.22 6.71 -5.80
CA LEU A 48 9.94 5.65 -6.52
C LEU A 48 9.88 4.28 -5.80
N VAL A 49 9.90 4.26 -4.46
CA VAL A 49 9.66 3.02 -3.68
C VAL A 49 8.27 2.46 -3.98
N GLY A 50 7.27 3.34 -4.07
CA GLY A 50 5.90 2.99 -4.44
C GLY A 50 5.80 2.32 -5.80
N ASN A 51 6.46 2.91 -6.80
CA ASN A 51 6.47 2.38 -8.16
C ASN A 51 7.01 0.94 -8.21
N GLN A 52 8.12 0.66 -7.51
CA GLN A 52 8.68 -0.70 -7.43
C GLN A 52 7.75 -1.69 -6.73
N LEU A 53 7.05 -1.26 -5.68
CA LEU A 53 6.07 -2.09 -5.00
C LEU A 53 4.91 -2.46 -5.93
N ALA A 54 4.52 -1.56 -6.84
CA ALA A 54 3.44 -1.82 -7.80
C ALA A 54 3.81 -2.95 -8.77
N GLU A 55 5.05 -3.00 -9.26
CA GLU A 55 5.53 -4.07 -10.15
C GLU A 55 5.40 -5.47 -9.53
N ILE A 56 5.64 -5.59 -8.22
CA ILE A 56 5.45 -6.86 -7.49
C ILE A 56 3.97 -7.08 -7.15
N GLY A 57 3.25 -5.99 -6.88
CA GLY A 57 1.88 -5.97 -6.41
C GLY A 57 0.87 -6.51 -7.41
N ASP A 58 1.16 -6.54 -8.72
CA ASP A 58 0.26 -7.11 -9.73
C ASP A 58 -0.05 -8.59 -9.47
N LYS A 59 0.96 -9.40 -9.19
CA LYS A 59 0.76 -10.82 -8.88
C LYS A 59 -0.05 -11.00 -7.59
N VAL A 60 0.28 -10.24 -6.54
CA VAL A 60 -0.42 -10.25 -5.25
C VAL A 60 -1.89 -9.85 -5.43
N TYR A 61 -2.14 -8.87 -6.30
CA TYR A 61 -3.48 -8.37 -6.56
C TYR A 61 -4.37 -9.42 -7.22
N GLU A 62 -3.87 -10.10 -8.25
CA GLU A 62 -4.61 -11.16 -8.94
C GLU A 62 -4.89 -12.37 -8.04
N GLU A 63 -3.91 -12.83 -7.28
CA GLU A 63 -4.03 -14.01 -6.41
C GLU A 63 -5.00 -13.80 -5.23
N HIS A 64 -5.34 -12.56 -4.88
CA HIS A 64 -6.10 -12.23 -3.67
C HIS A 64 -7.34 -11.37 -3.92
N ARG A 65 -7.74 -11.15 -5.18
CA ARG A 65 -8.86 -10.30 -5.55
C ARG A 65 -10.17 -10.65 -4.82
N GLU A 66 -10.52 -11.94 -4.75
CA GLU A 66 -11.73 -12.39 -4.03
C GLU A 66 -11.70 -12.04 -2.54
N ARG A 67 -10.53 -12.12 -1.91
CA ARG A 67 -10.34 -11.76 -0.49
C ARG A 67 -10.47 -10.26 -0.28
N PHE A 68 -9.97 -9.45 -1.21
CA PHE A 68 -10.18 -8.00 -1.15
C PHE A 68 -11.64 -7.61 -1.26
N GLU A 69 -12.43 -8.32 -2.08
CA GLU A 69 -13.87 -8.08 -2.14
C GLU A 69 -14.54 -8.39 -0.80
N LEU A 70 -14.20 -9.52 -0.16
CA LEU A 70 -14.69 -9.86 1.18
C LEU A 70 -14.30 -8.82 2.23
N MET A 71 -13.02 -8.42 2.28
CA MET A 71 -12.54 -7.38 3.18
C MET A 71 -13.23 -6.04 2.96
N ALA A 72 -13.46 -5.65 1.70
CA ALA A 72 -14.14 -4.42 1.35
C ALA A 72 -15.62 -4.44 1.78
N ASN A 73 -16.27 -5.61 1.75
CA ASN A 73 -17.66 -5.77 2.21
C ASN A 73 -17.81 -5.67 3.73
N LEU A 74 -16.71 -5.82 4.49
CA LEU A 74 -16.70 -5.60 5.95
C LEU A 74 -16.55 -4.12 6.32
N LEU A 75 -16.22 -3.25 5.36
CA LEU A 75 -16.03 -1.83 5.60
C LEU A 75 -17.32 -1.05 5.33
N ASN A 76 -17.73 -0.23 6.30
CA ASN A 76 -18.70 0.83 6.05
C ASN A 76 -17.95 2.10 5.59
N ILE A 77 -17.90 2.30 4.27
CA ILE A 77 -17.11 3.36 3.64
C ILE A 77 -17.54 4.79 4.04
N ASN A 78 -18.79 4.95 4.48
CA ASN A 78 -19.36 6.25 4.89
C ASN A 78 -19.26 6.50 6.40
N SER A 79 -18.62 5.59 7.14
CA SER A 79 -18.50 5.73 8.59
C SER A 79 -17.31 6.61 8.98
N ASP A 80 -17.51 7.47 9.97
CA ASP A 80 -16.43 8.23 10.63
C ASP A 80 -15.36 7.31 11.25
N SER A 81 -15.71 6.04 11.49
CA SER A 81 -14.82 5.01 12.04
C SER A 81 -14.06 4.21 10.98
N LEU A 82 -14.14 4.56 9.69
CA LEU A 82 -13.53 3.80 8.59
C LEU A 82 -12.03 3.52 8.81
N VAL A 83 -11.27 4.47 9.37
CA VAL A 83 -9.85 4.27 9.69
C VAL A 83 -9.63 3.15 10.70
N VAL A 84 -10.47 3.08 11.74
CA VAL A 84 -10.41 2.04 12.76
C VAL A 84 -10.83 0.69 12.19
N GLN A 85 -11.92 0.65 11.41
CA GLN A 85 -12.36 -0.57 10.72
C GLN A 85 -11.26 -1.11 9.79
N PHE A 86 -10.62 -0.22 9.02
CA PHE A 86 -9.51 -0.58 8.15
C PHE A 86 -8.36 -1.21 8.93
N ILE A 87 -7.89 -0.57 10.01
CA ILE A 87 -6.81 -1.09 10.86
C ILE A 87 -7.16 -2.48 11.40
N ASN A 88 -8.36 -2.64 11.95
CA ASN A 88 -8.81 -3.91 12.51
C ASN A 88 -8.77 -5.04 11.46
N ILE A 89 -9.17 -4.77 10.22
CA ILE A 89 -9.12 -5.76 9.14
C ILE A 89 -7.66 -6.08 8.76
N VAL A 90 -6.81 -5.06 8.57
CA VAL A 90 -5.44 -5.29 8.09
C VAL A 90 -4.50 -5.84 9.16
N ASP A 91 -4.83 -5.71 10.45
CA ASP A 91 -4.11 -6.35 11.54
C ASP A 91 -4.37 -7.87 11.62
N LEU A 92 -5.45 -8.36 11.00
CA LEU A 92 -5.69 -9.80 10.86
C LEU A 92 -4.78 -10.47 9.82
N ILE A 93 -4.09 -9.68 8.98
CA ILE A 93 -3.22 -10.20 7.92
C ILE A 93 -1.94 -10.79 8.56
N LYS A 94 -1.83 -12.12 8.52
CA LYS A 94 -0.65 -12.85 9.03
C LYS A 94 0.35 -13.12 7.90
N CYS A 95 1.29 -12.20 7.70
CA CYS A 95 2.47 -12.39 6.84
C CYS A 95 3.64 -11.51 7.31
N SER A 96 4.78 -11.56 6.60
CA SER A 96 5.92 -10.69 6.89
C SER A 96 5.54 -9.20 6.76
N ASN A 97 6.26 -8.30 7.43
CA ASN A 97 5.94 -6.87 7.37
C ASN A 97 5.95 -6.31 5.93
N LEU A 98 6.88 -6.76 5.08
CA LEU A 98 6.87 -6.40 3.66
C LEU A 98 5.65 -6.98 2.93
N GLY A 99 5.27 -8.23 3.23
CA GLY A 99 4.04 -8.82 2.71
C GLY A 99 2.80 -8.04 3.13
N ARG A 100 2.73 -7.58 4.39
CA ARG A 100 1.64 -6.75 4.90
C ARG A 100 1.55 -5.44 4.13
N ILE A 101 2.68 -4.78 3.86
CA ILE A 101 2.71 -3.56 3.02
C ILE A 101 2.09 -3.84 1.65
N LEU A 102 2.56 -4.89 0.96
CA LEU A 102 2.08 -5.23 -0.39
C LEU A 102 0.58 -5.54 -0.40
N VAL A 103 0.10 -6.38 0.52
CA VAL A 103 -1.31 -6.78 0.61
C VAL A 103 -2.19 -5.57 0.94
N VAL A 104 -1.78 -4.75 1.91
CA VAL A 104 -2.53 -3.55 2.32
C VAL A 104 -2.56 -2.52 1.21
N PHE A 105 -1.47 -2.34 0.45
CA PHE A 105 -1.43 -1.41 -0.67
C PHE A 105 -2.32 -1.90 -1.83
N CYS A 106 -2.28 -3.21 -2.13
CA CYS A 106 -3.18 -3.81 -3.11
C CYS A 106 -4.66 -3.68 -2.70
N PHE A 107 -4.97 -3.92 -1.42
CA PHE A 107 -6.32 -3.74 -0.88
C PHE A 107 -6.77 -2.28 -0.89
N ALA A 108 -5.92 -1.35 -0.50
CA ALA A 108 -6.23 0.08 -0.55
C ALA A 108 -6.47 0.55 -1.98
N TYR A 109 -5.66 0.10 -2.95
CA TYR A 109 -5.92 0.35 -4.37
C TYR A 109 -7.22 -0.28 -4.86
N TYR A 110 -7.55 -1.49 -4.39
CA TYR A 110 -8.85 -2.12 -4.65
C TYR A 110 -10.02 -1.24 -4.21
N LEU A 111 -9.94 -0.66 -3.00
CA LEU A 111 -10.96 0.27 -2.51
C LEU A 111 -11.07 1.51 -3.40
N LEU A 112 -9.95 2.10 -3.82
CA LEU A 112 -9.96 3.25 -4.74
C LEU A 112 -10.63 2.92 -6.09
N LYS A 113 -10.45 1.70 -6.62
CA LYS A 113 -11.14 1.25 -7.84
C LYS A 113 -12.62 1.03 -7.64
N ARG A 114 -13.03 0.57 -6.45
CA ARG A 114 -14.41 0.19 -6.15
C ARG A 114 -15.29 1.38 -5.80
N PHE A 115 -14.73 2.39 -5.14
CA PHE A 115 -15.48 3.51 -4.58
C PHE A 115 -15.10 4.83 -5.25
N THR A 116 -15.76 5.91 -4.86
CA THR A 116 -15.60 7.22 -5.49
C THR A 116 -14.27 7.88 -5.14
N LYS A 117 -13.79 8.82 -5.95
CA LYS A 117 -12.59 9.63 -5.67
C LYS A 117 -12.60 10.32 -4.29
N GLN A 118 -13.77 10.53 -3.69
CA GLN A 118 -13.88 11.18 -2.37
C GLN A 118 -13.22 10.35 -1.26
N ILE A 119 -13.10 9.03 -1.42
CA ILE A 119 -12.47 8.18 -0.40
C ILE A 119 -10.94 8.26 -0.42
N PHE A 120 -10.33 8.87 -1.44
CA PHE A 120 -8.88 8.87 -1.63
C PHE A 120 -8.13 9.42 -0.40
N GLN A 121 -8.56 10.57 0.11
CA GLN A 121 -7.96 11.18 1.30
C GLN A 121 -8.14 10.33 2.55
N ILE A 122 -9.28 9.63 2.68
CA ILE A 122 -9.51 8.72 3.80
C ILE A 122 -8.60 7.50 3.69
N ILE A 123 -8.41 6.94 2.49
CA ILE A 123 -7.47 5.84 2.25
C ILE A 123 -6.03 6.25 2.60
N LEU A 124 -5.60 7.45 2.22
CA LEU A 124 -4.27 7.95 2.60
C LEU A 124 -4.13 8.07 4.12
N LYS A 125 -5.19 8.49 4.81
CA LYS A 125 -5.24 8.50 6.28
C LYS A 125 -5.16 7.07 6.83
N CYS A 126 -5.88 6.11 6.27
CA CYS A 126 -5.82 4.69 6.66
C CYS A 126 -4.39 4.15 6.53
N ILE A 127 -3.73 4.36 5.39
CA ILE A 127 -2.34 3.92 5.15
C ILE A 127 -1.37 4.56 6.15
N THR A 128 -1.46 5.88 6.32
CA THR A 128 -0.59 6.62 7.25
C THR A 128 -0.73 6.10 8.68
N ASN A 129 -1.97 5.87 9.15
CA ASN A 129 -2.21 5.36 10.50
C ASN A 129 -1.76 3.90 10.65
N PHE A 130 -2.07 3.05 9.68
CA PHE A 130 -1.62 1.66 9.68
C PHE A 130 -0.10 1.56 9.75
N VAL A 131 0.61 2.32 8.90
CA VAL A 131 2.08 2.33 8.93
C VAL A 131 2.58 2.85 10.27
N GLY A 132 2.04 3.98 10.75
CA GLY A 132 2.44 4.57 12.02
C GLY A 132 2.33 3.60 13.20
N ILE A 133 1.21 2.89 13.28
CA ILE A 133 0.90 1.97 14.38
C ILE A 133 1.65 0.64 14.24
N SER A 134 1.58 0.03 13.05
CA SER A 134 1.92 -1.38 12.88
C SER A 134 3.29 -1.61 12.24
N LEU A 135 3.88 -0.62 11.55
CA LEU A 135 5.08 -0.84 10.72
C LEU A 135 6.21 0.16 10.95
N ALA A 136 5.97 1.33 11.52
CA ALA A 136 6.94 2.43 11.55
C ALA A 136 8.26 2.03 12.23
N ARG A 137 8.19 1.30 13.35
CA ARG A 137 9.37 0.75 14.03
C ARG A 137 10.16 -0.21 13.14
N TRP A 138 9.47 -1.10 12.42
CA TRP A 138 10.15 -2.06 11.56
C TRP A 138 10.81 -1.38 10.36
N ILE A 139 10.10 -0.46 9.69
CA ILE A 139 10.63 0.32 8.56
C ILE A 139 11.84 1.15 9.00
N HIS A 140 11.76 1.77 10.19
CA HIS A 140 12.89 2.49 10.77
C HIS A 140 14.12 1.60 10.91
N ASN A 141 13.93 0.37 11.41
CA ASN A 141 15.01 -0.60 11.57
C ASN A 141 15.58 -1.11 10.23
N GLN A 142 14.85 -0.96 9.12
CA GLN A 142 15.38 -1.21 7.78
C GLN A 142 16.14 -0.01 7.20
N GLY A 143 16.19 1.13 7.91
CA GLY A 143 16.80 2.37 7.44
C GLY A 143 15.82 3.32 6.72
N GLY A 144 14.51 3.17 6.93
CA GLY A 144 13.48 4.00 6.31
C GLY A 144 12.95 3.46 4.98
N TRP A 145 11.99 4.17 4.38
CA TRP A 145 11.36 3.77 3.12
C TRP A 145 12.34 3.70 1.95
N VAL A 146 13.25 4.67 1.84
CA VAL A 146 14.26 4.69 0.77
C VAL A 146 15.20 3.48 0.84
N SER A 147 15.51 3.00 2.05
CA SER A 147 16.34 1.79 2.21
C SER A 147 15.61 0.52 1.75
N LEU A 148 14.28 0.48 1.87
CA LEU A 148 13.47 -0.62 1.34
C LEU A 148 13.55 -0.72 -0.19
N PHE A 149 13.77 0.39 -0.91
CA PHE A 149 13.99 0.39 -2.37
C PHE A 149 15.05 -0.64 -2.79
N TYR A 150 16.20 -0.63 -2.12
CA TYR A 150 17.31 -1.53 -2.43
C TYR A 150 16.99 -2.99 -2.11
N ILE A 151 16.27 -3.22 -1.00
CA ILE A 151 15.83 -4.55 -0.60
C ILE A 151 14.83 -5.11 -1.63
N ILE A 152 13.85 -4.29 -2.04
CA ILE A 152 12.83 -4.64 -3.02
C ILE A 152 13.46 -4.91 -4.39
N ALA A 153 14.36 -4.04 -4.86
CA ALA A 153 15.08 -4.24 -6.11
C ALA A 153 15.87 -5.56 -6.13
N LYS A 154 16.56 -5.88 -5.02
CA LYS A 154 17.27 -7.16 -4.87
C LYS A 154 16.30 -8.35 -4.89
N LEU A 155 15.15 -8.23 -4.24
CA LEU A 155 14.11 -9.24 -4.27
C LEU A 155 13.57 -9.44 -5.68
N ILE A 156 13.20 -8.39 -6.42
CA ILE A 156 12.70 -8.50 -7.81
C ILE A 156 13.71 -9.22 -8.70
N ASN A 157 15.00 -8.87 -8.59
CA ASN A 157 16.06 -9.51 -9.36
C ASN A 157 16.22 -11.00 -9.03
N ASN A 158 16.02 -11.39 -7.76
CA ASN A 158 16.02 -12.79 -7.33
C ASN A 158 14.69 -13.52 -7.64
N PHE A 159 13.55 -12.83 -7.67
CA PHE A 159 12.25 -13.40 -8.03
C PHE A 159 12.16 -13.75 -9.51
N LYS A 160 12.88 -13.02 -10.38
CA LYS A 160 13.03 -13.39 -11.80
C LYS A 160 13.80 -14.70 -12.00
N SER A 161 14.54 -15.20 -11.00
CA SER A 161 15.37 -16.42 -11.12
C SER A 161 14.84 -17.66 -10.38
N SER A 162 13.84 -17.55 -9.50
CA SER A 162 13.22 -18.72 -8.83
C SER A 162 11.73 -18.50 -8.59
N PHE A 163 10.91 -19.33 -9.22
CA PHE A 163 9.45 -19.29 -9.14
C PHE A 163 8.96 -19.84 -7.78
N ILE A 164 8.02 -19.11 -7.17
CA ILE A 164 7.14 -19.47 -6.04
C ILE A 164 7.75 -19.31 -4.63
N VAL A 165 7.18 -18.39 -3.84
CA VAL A 165 7.02 -18.60 -2.39
C VAL A 165 5.61 -18.17 -1.97
N SER A 166 4.79 -19.19 -1.70
CA SER A 166 3.67 -19.24 -0.77
C SER A 166 3.37 -17.94 0.00
N THR A 167 2.46 -17.13 -0.51
CA THR A 167 1.67 -16.19 0.31
C THR A 167 0.41 -16.92 0.77
N SER A 168 0.59 -17.88 1.68
CA SER A 168 -0.52 -18.35 2.52
C SER A 168 -0.89 -17.21 3.47
N ILE A 169 -1.63 -16.22 2.95
CA ILE A 169 -2.34 -15.26 3.75
C ILE A 169 -3.47 -16.04 4.43
N PHE A 170 -3.30 -16.29 5.72
CA PHE A 170 -4.40 -16.71 6.58
C PHE A 170 -5.17 -15.44 6.99
N LEU A 171 -6.24 -15.12 6.26
CA LEU A 171 -7.33 -14.33 6.80
C LEU A 171 -8.29 -15.36 7.42
N ILE A 172 -8.49 -15.26 8.73
CA ILE A 172 -9.55 -15.99 9.45
C ILE A 172 -10.86 -15.25 9.19
#